data_AF-A0A131YYS4-F1
#
_entry.id   AF-A0A131YYS4-F1
#
_cell.length_a   1.000
_cell.length_b   1.000
_cell.length_c   1.000
_cell.angle_alpha   90.00
_cell.angle_beta   90.00
_cell.angle_gamma   90.00
#
_symmetry.space_group_name_H-M   'P 1'
#
loop_
_entity.id
_entity.type
_entity.pdbx_description
1 polymer ?
#
loop_
_entity_poly.entity_id
_entity_poly.type
_entity_poly.pdbx_seq_one_letter_code
_entity_poly.pdbx_strand_id
1 'polypeptide(L)'
;MCRERFGERLNSSSCLANACKCEVTQTCSPSLCLEMCRKNNPGQEVLSAGCQGDNCRCAFNQPCEPSECRRRCLLAHGDKLISADCAVRNACQCVHS
;
A
#
# COMPACT_ATOMS: atom_id res chain seq x y z
N MET A 1 -2.21 23.68 24.89
CA MET A 1 -0.95 23.03 24.45
C MET A 1 -1.08 21.74 23.62
N CYS A 2 -2.12 20.88 23.71
CA CYS A 2 -2.26 19.75 22.75
C CYS A 2 -2.75 20.20 21.36
N ARG A 3 -3.84 20.98 21.32
CA ARG A 3 -4.46 21.44 20.07
C ARG A 3 -3.58 22.41 19.28
N GLU A 4 -2.81 23.24 19.98
CA GLU A 4 -1.81 24.13 19.36
C GLU A 4 -0.62 23.36 18.74
N ARG A 5 -0.24 22.21 19.31
CA ARG A 5 0.87 21.38 18.80
C ARG A 5 0.45 20.43 17.67
N PHE A 6 -0.75 19.86 17.77
CA PHE A 6 -1.17 18.75 16.91
C PHE A 6 -2.33 19.09 15.98
N GLY A 7 -3.01 20.22 16.17
CA GLY A 7 -4.05 20.71 15.27
C GLY A 7 -5.13 19.67 14.99
N GLU A 8 -5.40 19.45 13.70
CA GLU A 8 -6.40 18.50 13.20
C GLU A 8 -6.02 17.02 13.44
N ARG A 9 -4.76 16.74 13.78
CA ARG A 9 -4.29 15.38 14.07
C ARG A 9 -4.54 14.96 15.52
N LEU A 10 -5.08 15.84 16.36
CA LEU A 10 -5.41 15.50 17.73
C LEU A 10 -6.69 14.66 17.75
N ASN A 11 -6.59 13.40 18.15
CA ASN A 11 -7.74 12.50 18.34
C ASN A 11 -8.43 12.81 19.68
N SER A 12 -7.65 12.90 20.76
CA SER A 12 -8.16 13.22 22.10
C SER A 12 -7.11 13.98 22.91
N SER A 13 -7.54 14.69 23.95
CA SER A 13 -6.61 15.22 24.95
C SER A 13 -7.21 15.14 26.34
N SER A 14 -6.42 14.68 27.30
CA SER A 14 -6.77 14.69 28.73
C SER A 14 -5.70 15.44 29.50
N CYS A 15 -6.10 16.47 30.25
CA CYS A 15 -5.19 17.29 31.03
C CYS A 15 -5.52 17.15 32.51
N LEU A 16 -4.53 16.74 33.32
CA LEU A 16 -4.65 16.60 34.76
C LEU A 16 -3.40 17.20 35.42
N ALA A 17 -3.58 18.07 36.42
CA ALA A 17 -2.50 18.67 37.20
C ALA A 17 -1.31 19.19 36.36
N ASN A 18 -1.56 20.12 35.44
CA ASN A 18 -0.59 20.74 34.53
C ASN A 18 0.11 19.82 33.51
N ALA A 19 -0.23 18.54 33.45
CA ALA A 19 0.22 17.63 32.40
C ALA A 19 -0.93 17.30 31.44
N CYS A 20 -0.71 17.47 30.14
CA CYS A 20 -1.67 17.06 29.12
C CYS A 20 -1.16 15.83 28.37
N LYS A 21 -1.95 14.75 28.40
CA LYS A 21 -1.80 13.61 27.51
C LYS A 21 -2.56 13.92 26.22
N CYS A 22 -1.84 13.99 25.11
CA CYS A 22 -2.41 14.22 23.78
C CYS A 22 -2.42 12.88 23.02
N GLU A 23 -3.59 12.35 22.70
CA GLU A 23 -3.73 11.22 21.78
C GLU A 23 -3.87 11.77 20.37
N VAL A 24 -2.92 11.45 19.50
CA VAL A 24 -2.93 11.92 18.11
C VAL A 24 -3.33 10.79 17.19
N THR A 25 -4.09 11.12 16.15
CA THR A 25 -4.33 10.25 15.01
C THR A 25 -2.98 9.86 14.45
N GLN A 26 -2.67 8.57 14.54
CA GLN A 26 -1.38 8.03 14.13
C GLN A 26 -1.25 8.26 12.62
N THR A 27 -0.37 9.18 12.20
CA THR A 27 -0.03 9.31 10.78
C THR A 27 0.50 7.98 10.31
N CYS A 28 0.08 7.57 9.12
CA CYS A 28 0.65 6.41 8.46
C CYS A 28 2.18 6.50 8.52
N SER A 29 2.81 5.52 9.18
CA SER A 29 4.25 5.33 9.14
C SER A 29 4.55 4.10 8.30
N PRO A 30 5.63 4.08 7.51
CA PRO A 30 5.93 2.94 6.63
C PRO A 30 6.03 1.61 7.39
N SER A 31 6.63 1.63 8.59
CA SER A 31 6.79 0.45 9.45
C SER A 31 5.43 -0.06 9.96
N LEU A 32 4.59 0.85 10.49
CA LEU A 32 3.26 0.47 10.99
C LEU A 32 2.33 0.04 9.85
N CYS A 33 2.45 0.70 8.69
CA CYS A 33 1.69 0.36 7.49
C CYS A 33 2.01 -1.06 7.02
N LEU A 34 3.29 -1.46 7.00
CA LEU A 34 3.68 -2.83 6.65
C LEU A 34 3.11 -3.87 7.63
N GLU A 35 3.17 -3.60 8.94
CA GLU A 35 2.58 -4.49 9.95
C GLU A 35 1.05 -4.58 9.80
N MET A 36 0.36 -3.46 9.60
CA MET A 36 -1.09 -3.44 9.35
C MET A 36 -1.46 -4.18 8.07
N CYS A 37 -0.69 -4.03 6.99
CA CYS A 37 -0.91 -4.73 5.73
C CYS A 37 -0.85 -6.26 5.93
N ARG A 38 0.16 -6.75 6.66
CA ARG A 38 0.29 -8.18 6.97
C ARG A 38 -0.85 -8.69 7.85
N LYS A 39 -1.24 -7.91 8.85
CA LYS A 39 -2.32 -8.27 9.78
C LYS A 39 -3.69 -8.31 9.10
N ASN A 40 -3.98 -7.35 8.25
CA ASN A 40 -5.29 -7.20 7.62
C ASN A 40 -5.48 -8.10 6.39
N ASN A 41 -4.41 -8.69 5.86
CA ASN A 41 -4.44 -9.56 4.67
C ASN A 41 -3.77 -10.91 4.98
N PRO A 42 -4.36 -11.72 5.88
CA PRO A 42 -3.81 -13.04 6.20
C PRO A 42 -3.78 -13.93 4.95
N GLY A 43 -2.67 -14.62 4.72
CA GLY A 43 -2.47 -15.52 3.58
C GLY A 43 -1.97 -14.86 2.30
N GLN A 44 -1.82 -13.54 2.27
CA GLN A 44 -1.18 -12.83 1.16
C GLN A 44 0.26 -12.44 1.52
N GLU A 45 1.20 -12.69 0.63
CA GLU A 45 2.58 -12.26 0.82
C GLU A 45 2.71 -10.77 0.51
N VAL A 46 2.96 -9.93 1.52
CA VAL A 46 3.13 -8.49 1.33
C VAL A 46 4.55 -8.18 0.86
N LEU A 47 4.70 -7.71 -0.38
CA LEU A 47 5.99 -7.30 -0.98
C LEU A 47 6.49 -5.97 -0.43
N SER A 48 5.61 -4.98 -0.40
CA SER A 48 5.91 -3.66 0.13
C SER A 48 4.66 -3.01 0.66
N ALA A 49 4.84 -2.04 1.56
CA ALA A 49 3.77 -1.21 2.05
C ALA A 49 4.27 0.21 2.18
N GLY A 50 3.43 1.18 1.87
CA GLY A 50 3.79 2.58 1.84
C GLY A 50 2.62 3.48 2.20
N CYS A 51 2.94 4.66 2.69
CA CYS A 51 1.95 5.66 3.05
C CYS A 51 1.72 6.59 1.86
N GLN A 52 0.45 6.73 1.46
CA GLN A 52 -0.02 7.70 0.49
C GLN A 52 -0.87 8.74 1.22
N GLY A 53 -0.21 9.80 1.71
CA GLY A 53 -0.80 10.72 2.69
C GLY A 53 -1.01 9.98 4.02
N ASP A 54 -2.22 10.09 4.58
CA ASP A 54 -2.62 9.38 5.81
C ASP A 54 -3.07 7.93 5.56
N ASN A 55 -3.17 7.50 4.30
CA ASN A 55 -3.64 6.16 3.96
C ASN A 55 -2.48 5.17 3.76
N CYS A 56 -2.60 3.99 4.35
CA CYS A 56 -1.68 2.88 4.12
C CYS A 56 -2.03 2.11 2.84
N ARG A 57 -1.05 1.90 1.96
CA ARG A 57 -1.17 1.12 0.73
C ARG A 57 -0.30 -0.13 0.85
N CYS A 58 -0.91 -1.28 0.56
CA CYS A 58 -0.25 -2.58 0.56
C CYS A 58 -0.01 -3.03 -0.89
N ALA A 59 1.19 -3.46 -1.20
CA ALA A 59 1.51 -4.16 -2.43
C ALA A 59 1.76 -5.64 -2.10
N PHE A 60 0.98 -6.51 -2.70
CA PHE A 60 1.05 -7.96 -2.50
C PHE A 60 1.83 -8.62 -3.62
N ASN A 61 2.53 -9.70 -3.30
CA ASN A 61 2.99 -10.66 -4.28
C ASN A 61 1.76 -11.40 -4.81
N GLN A 62 1.17 -10.89 -5.89
CA GLN A 62 0.17 -11.65 -6.62
C GLN A 62 0.91 -12.58 -7.59
N PRO A 63 0.60 -13.89 -7.61
CA PRO A 63 1.10 -14.75 -8.67
C PRO A 63 0.69 -14.15 -10.01
N CYS A 64 1.61 -14.09 -10.96
CA CYS A 64 1.27 -13.62 -12.29
C CYS A 64 0.30 -14.63 -12.91
N GLU A 65 -0.94 -14.19 -13.16
CA GLU A 65 -1.92 -15.00 -13.85
C GLU A 65 -1.72 -14.80 -15.37
N PRO A 66 -1.44 -15.86 -16.16
CA PRO A 66 -1.16 -15.73 -17.58
C PRO A 66 -2.29 -15.05 -18.37
N SER A 67 -3.55 -15.31 -17.99
CA SER A 67 -4.73 -14.73 -18.64
C SER A 67 -4.84 -13.22 -18.40
N GLU A 68 -4.67 -12.77 -17.15
CA GLU A 68 -4.62 -11.34 -16.81
C GLU A 68 -3.42 -10.64 -17.45
N CYS A 69 -2.26 -11.30 -17.45
CA CYS A 69 -1.05 -10.77 -18.10
C CYS A 69 -1.28 -10.54 -19.59
N ARG A 70 -1.79 -11.56 -20.30
CA ARG A 70 -2.11 -11.45 -21.73
C ARG A 70 -3.14 -10.35 -21.99
N ARG A 71 -4.19 -10.28 -21.19
CA ARG A 71 -5.22 -9.23 -21.31
C ARG A 71 -4.61 -7.83 -21.16
N ARG A 72 -3.75 -7.62 -20.16
CA ARG A 72 -3.07 -6.33 -19.93
C ARG A 72 -2.14 -5.96 -21.09
N CYS A 73 -1.34 -6.90 -21.57
CA CYS A 73 -0.46 -6.67 -22.69
C CYS A 73 -1.23 -6.34 -23.98
N LEU A 74 -2.36 -7.02 -24.23
CA LEU A 74 -3.24 -6.72 -25.36
C LEU A 74 -3.85 -5.31 -25.25
N LEU A 75 -4.28 -4.90 -24.06
CA LEU A 75 -4.80 -3.54 -23.84
C LEU A 75 -3.73 -2.46 -24.06
N ALA A 76 -2.48 -2.73 -23.73
CA ALA A 76 -1.38 -1.78 -23.86
C ALA A 76 -0.81 -1.69 -25.28
N HIS A 77 -0.67 -2.83 -25.98
CA HIS A 77 0.05 -2.91 -27.25
C HIS A 77 -0.83 -3.27 -28.47
N GLY A 78 -2.07 -3.72 -28.24
CA GLY A 78 -3.01 -4.08 -29.31
C GLY A 78 -2.43 -5.10 -30.29
N ASP A 79 -2.59 -4.83 -31.58
CA ASP A 79 -2.12 -5.68 -32.68
C ASP A 79 -0.59 -5.80 -32.78
N LYS A 80 0.17 -4.97 -32.05
CA LYS A 80 1.64 -5.08 -32.00
C LYS A 80 2.12 -6.12 -31.01
N LEU A 81 1.24 -6.70 -30.20
CA LEU A 81 1.62 -7.71 -29.22
C LEU A 81 2.06 -8.99 -29.93
N ILE A 82 3.29 -9.41 -29.68
CA ILE A 82 3.86 -10.68 -30.17
C ILE A 82 3.58 -11.79 -29.15
N SER A 83 3.89 -11.55 -27.86
CA SER A 83 3.61 -12.50 -26.79
C SER A 83 3.48 -11.81 -25.44
N ALA A 84 2.85 -12.50 -24.48
CA ALA A 84 2.74 -12.06 -23.10
C ALA A 84 3.02 -13.26 -22.20
N ASP A 85 3.95 -13.10 -21.26
CA ASP A 85 4.37 -14.18 -20.38
C ASP A 85 4.55 -13.71 -18.95
N CYS A 86 4.44 -14.64 -18.01
CA CYS A 86 4.66 -14.40 -16.60
C CYS A 86 6.13 -14.67 -16.26
N ALA A 87 6.95 -13.62 -16.29
CA ALA A 87 8.36 -13.70 -15.99
C ALA A 87 8.64 -14.14 -14.54
N VAL A 88 9.87 -14.61 -14.31
CA VAL A 88 10.38 -15.00 -12.99
C VAL A 88 10.20 -13.81 -12.03
N ARG A 89 9.61 -14.09 -10.84
CA ARG A 89 9.14 -13.11 -9.83
C ARG A 89 7.76 -12.52 -10.05
N ASN A 90 6.85 -13.25 -10.70
CA ASN A 90 5.44 -12.87 -10.84
C ASN A 90 5.23 -11.53 -11.57
N ALA A 91 6.15 -11.16 -12.46
CA ALA A 91 6.01 -9.95 -13.28
C ALA A 91 5.45 -10.32 -14.65
N CYS A 92 4.43 -9.59 -15.12
CA CYS A 92 3.94 -9.75 -16.48
C CYS A 92 4.90 -9.07 -17.47
N GLN A 93 5.35 -9.81 -18.47
CA GLN A 93 6.24 -9.34 -19.53
C GLN A 93 5.50 -9.35 -20.87
N CYS A 94 5.45 -8.19 -21.53
CA CYS A 94 4.88 -8.04 -22.87
C CYS A 94 6.01 -7.94 -23.90
N VAL A 95 5.99 -8.77 -24.94
CA VAL A 95 6.87 -8.66 -26.11
C VAL A 95 6.04 -8.13 -27.26
N HIS A 96 6.48 -7.05 -27.90
CA HIS A 96 5.75 -6.39 -28.99
C HIS A 96 6.71 -5.95 -30.10
N SER A 97 6.16 -5.70 -31.29
CA SER A 97 6.88 -5.12 -32.44
C SER A 97 6.95 -3.60 -32.41
#